data_AF-A0A7V5STL9-F1
#
_entry.id   AF-A0A7V5STL9-F1
#
_cell.length_a   1.000
_cell.length_b   1.000
_cell.length_c   1.000
_cell.angle_alpha   90.00
_cell.angle_beta   90.00
_cell.angle_gamma   90.00
#
_symmetry.space_group_name_H-M   'P 1'
#
loop_
_entity.id
_entity.type
_entity.pdbx_description
1 polymer ?
#
loop_
_entity_poly.entity_id
_entity_poly.type
_entity_poly.pdbx_seq_one_letter_code
_entity_poly.pdbx_strand_id
1 'polypeptide(L)'
;MKKNKLNFNYYFLVLLSSLLIISVLYAQQENTNPEKPDEAQNPQPEIIMPKDEQKDIQPKQEIKIEKVKGKKKDEEKYFTLNFKDVELSEFLNVMSQLIGKNIVIDERVRGKITISSVKKIPIKDAYEVMKAIL
;
A
#
# COMPACT_ATOMS: atom_id res chain seq x y z
N MET A 1 -6.36 48.61 13.89
CA MET A 1 -6.04 47.16 13.86
C MET A 1 -5.06 46.89 12.71
N LYS A 2 -3.78 46.58 12.98
CA LYS A 2 -2.84 46.18 11.92
C LYS A 2 -1.71 45.31 12.48
N LYS A 3 -1.99 44.04 12.75
CA LYS A 3 -0.98 43.01 13.02
C LYS A 3 -1.48 41.69 12.43
N ASN A 4 -0.90 41.29 11.29
CA ASN A 4 -0.88 39.92 10.73
C ASN A 4 -0.05 39.80 9.43
N LYS A 5 0.72 40.83 9.03
CA LYS A 5 1.65 40.72 7.90
C LYS A 5 2.97 40.00 8.22
N LEU A 6 3.23 39.69 9.49
CA LEU A 6 4.53 39.12 9.92
C LEU A 6 4.65 37.61 9.65
N ASN A 7 3.55 36.86 9.76
CA ASN A 7 3.56 35.39 9.59
C ASN A 7 3.63 34.96 8.12
N PHE A 8 3.05 35.76 7.20
CA PHE A 8 3.04 35.44 5.77
C PHE A 8 4.44 35.48 5.15
N ASN A 9 5.24 36.49 5.51
CA ASN A 9 6.62 36.60 5.02
C ASN A 9 7.52 35.49 5.56
N TYR A 10 7.25 34.98 6.77
CA TYR A 10 8.01 33.87 7.35
C TYR A 10 7.78 32.57 6.59
N TYR A 11 6.53 32.22 6.28
CA TYR A 11 6.23 31.02 5.47
C TYR A 11 6.81 31.12 4.06
N PHE A 12 6.81 32.31 3.46
CA PHE A 12 7.43 32.52 2.15
C PHE A 12 8.96 32.33 2.20
N LEU A 13 9.63 32.85 3.24
CA LEU A 13 11.07 32.66 3.43
C LEU A 13 11.43 31.19 3.72
N VAL A 14 10.63 30.49 4.52
CA VAL A 14 10.85 29.05 4.80
C VAL A 14 10.68 28.21 3.54
N LEU A 15 9.65 28.46 2.73
CA LEU A 15 9.40 27.77 1.46
C LEU A 15 10.54 28.02 0.44
N LEU A 16 11.05 29.26 0.37
CA LEU A 16 12.15 29.60 -0.52
C LEU A 16 13.46 28.91 -0.09
N SER A 17 13.70 28.79 1.22
CA SER A 17 14.87 28.08 1.76
C SER A 17 14.81 26.57 1.50
N SER A 18 13.63 25.92 1.60
CA SER A 18 13.50 24.49 1.32
C SER A 18 13.74 24.17 -0.16
N LEU A 19 13.27 25.04 -1.06
CA LEU A 19 13.51 24.88 -2.50
C LEU A 19 15.00 25.00 -2.85
N LEU A 20 15.73 25.90 -2.17
CA LEU A 20 17.17 26.07 -2.32
C LEU A 20 17.96 24.84 -1.83
N ILE A 21 17.59 24.26 -0.69
CA ILE A 21 18.22 23.06 -0.13
C ILE A 21 18.03 21.85 -1.05
N ILE A 22 16.82 21.69 -1.60
CA ILE A 22 16.51 20.61 -2.56
C ILE A 22 17.37 20.78 -3.83
N SER A 23 17.50 21.99 -4.36
CA SER A 23 18.36 22.27 -5.52
C SER A 23 19.83 21.94 -5.28
N VAL A 24 20.36 22.22 -4.08
CA VAL A 24 21.76 21.91 -3.72
C VAL A 24 21.97 20.40 -3.55
N LEU A 25 20.98 19.68 -3.01
CA LEU A 25 21.00 18.22 -2.91
C LEU A 25 20.99 17.54 -4.30
N TYR A 26 20.22 18.07 -5.25
CA TYR A 26 20.20 17.57 -6.62
C TYR A 26 21.50 17.89 -7.40
N ALA A 27 22.18 19.01 -7.10
CA ALA A 27 23.42 19.38 -7.76
C ALA A 27 24.63 18.49 -7.42
N GLN A 28 24.52 17.60 -6.42
CA GLN A 28 25.58 16.65 -6.04
C GLN A 28 25.50 15.31 -6.79
N GLN A 29 24.65 15.18 -7.81
CA GLN A 29 24.53 13.92 -8.57
C GLN A 29 25.13 13.94 -9.98
N GLU A 30 25.81 15.02 -10.40
CA GLU A 30 26.48 15.06 -11.71
C GLU A 30 28.01 15.13 -11.56
N ASN A 31 28.67 14.01 -11.90
CA ASN A 31 30.08 13.85 -12.25
C ASN A 31 31.12 13.76 -11.11
N THR A 32 31.41 12.54 -10.65
CA THR A 32 32.66 11.85 -11.00
C THR A 32 32.46 10.35 -10.82
N ASN A 33 32.61 9.59 -11.90
CA ASN A 33 33.01 8.20 -11.85
C ASN A 33 34.52 8.17 -11.52
N PRO A 34 34.98 7.68 -10.36
CA PRO A 34 36.35 7.21 -10.24
C PRO A 34 36.38 5.75 -10.69
N GLU A 35 37.14 5.48 -11.75
CA GLU A 35 37.49 4.14 -12.21
C GLU A 35 37.99 3.28 -11.02
N LYS A 36 37.42 2.09 -10.85
CA LYS A 36 37.77 1.12 -9.80
C LYS A 36 38.57 -0.04 -10.40
N PRO A 37 39.69 -0.49 -9.78
CA PRO A 37 40.15 -1.87 -9.81
C PRO A 37 39.37 -2.74 -8.80
N ASP A 38 38.73 -3.76 -9.36
CA ASP A 38 38.24 -5.07 -8.88
C ASP A 38 38.44 -5.51 -7.41
N GLU A 39 37.35 -5.98 -6.79
CA GLU A 39 37.21 -7.36 -6.26
C GLU A 39 35.83 -7.58 -5.61
N ALA A 40 35.38 -8.84 -5.68
CA ALA A 40 34.00 -9.31 -5.66
C ALA A 40 33.35 -9.44 -4.27
N GLN A 41 32.00 -9.32 -4.22
CA GLN A 41 31.04 -10.24 -3.56
C GLN A 41 29.57 -9.71 -3.63
N ASN A 42 28.82 -10.16 -4.64
CA ASN A 42 27.41 -10.65 -4.68
C ASN A 42 26.37 -10.24 -3.57
N PRO A 43 25.04 -10.31 -3.82
CA PRO A 43 24.15 -9.47 -4.66
C PRO A 43 22.95 -8.91 -3.85
N GLN A 44 22.13 -8.00 -4.43
CA GLN A 44 20.66 -8.10 -4.38
C GLN A 44 20.01 -7.10 -5.37
N PRO A 45 18.86 -7.47 -5.97
CA PRO A 45 18.50 -7.13 -7.35
C PRO A 45 17.52 -5.96 -7.47
N GLU A 46 17.75 -5.11 -8.47
CA GLU A 46 16.70 -4.27 -9.05
C GLU A 46 15.77 -5.16 -9.88
N ILE A 47 14.47 -5.01 -9.62
CA ILE A 47 13.39 -5.74 -10.31
C ILE A 47 13.35 -5.28 -11.77
N ILE A 48 13.82 -6.15 -12.67
CA ILE A 48 13.53 -6.06 -14.10
C ILE A 48 12.10 -6.59 -14.29
N MET A 49 11.23 -5.78 -14.89
CA MET A 49 10.02 -6.28 -15.54
C MET A 49 10.43 -7.05 -16.82
N PRO A 50 10.06 -8.33 -16.98
CA PRO A 50 9.95 -8.94 -18.29
C PRO A 50 8.69 -8.39 -18.97
N LYS A 51 8.90 -7.75 -20.13
CA LYS A 51 7.85 -7.50 -21.10
C LYS A 51 7.65 -8.77 -21.92
N ASP A 52 6.38 -9.10 -22.13
CA ASP A 52 5.80 -10.07 -23.06
C ASP A 52 5.82 -11.55 -22.65
N GLU A 53 4.77 -11.96 -21.92
CA GLU A 53 4.05 -13.18 -22.25
C GLU A 53 2.55 -13.01 -21.94
N GLN A 54 1.77 -12.80 -23.00
CA GLN A 54 0.32 -12.76 -22.97
C GLN A 54 -0.19 -14.16 -23.29
N LYS A 55 -0.76 -14.87 -22.31
CA LYS A 55 -1.74 -15.92 -22.57
C LYS A 55 -2.81 -16.01 -21.49
N ASP A 56 -4.01 -15.71 -21.98
CA ASP A 56 -5.32 -16.22 -21.61
C ASP A 56 -6.15 -15.52 -20.52
N ILE A 57 -7.42 -15.39 -20.87
CA ILE A 57 -8.44 -14.51 -20.33
C ILE A 57 -9.41 -15.40 -19.52
N GLN A 58 -9.76 -15.07 -18.27
CA GLN A 58 -11.11 -14.68 -17.78
C GLN A 58 -11.35 -15.19 -16.33
N PRO A 59 -12.28 -14.64 -15.53
CA PRO A 59 -12.93 -13.33 -15.61
C PRO A 59 -12.64 -12.46 -14.37
N LYS A 60 -12.38 -11.19 -14.66
CA LYS A 60 -12.44 -10.05 -13.74
C LYS A 60 -13.82 -9.98 -13.07
N GLN A 61 -13.88 -10.24 -11.77
CA GLN A 61 -15.06 -9.86 -10.98
C GLN A 61 -14.99 -8.34 -10.75
N GLU A 62 -15.78 -7.60 -11.53
CA GLU A 62 -16.02 -6.18 -11.29
C GLU A 62 -16.73 -5.99 -9.96
N ILE A 63 -16.00 -5.45 -8.97
CA ILE A 63 -16.63 -4.79 -7.84
C ILE A 63 -17.15 -3.44 -8.37
N LYS A 64 -18.43 -3.38 -8.72
CA LYS A 64 -19.11 -2.13 -9.08
C LYS A 64 -19.28 -1.28 -7.82
N ILE A 65 -18.30 -0.42 -7.53
CA ILE A 65 -18.42 0.60 -6.48
C ILE A 65 -19.09 1.83 -7.11
N GLU A 66 -20.42 1.86 -7.08
CA GLU A 66 -21.17 3.10 -7.36
C GLU A 66 -20.87 4.13 -6.27
N LYS A 67 -20.19 5.21 -6.66
CA LYS A 67 -20.03 6.40 -5.83
C LYS A 67 -21.38 7.10 -5.71
N VAL A 68 -22.04 6.97 -4.56
CA VAL A 68 -23.12 7.88 -4.16
C VAL A 68 -22.61 8.78 -3.05
N LYS A 69 -22.36 10.04 -3.43
CA LYS A 69 -22.12 11.17 -2.53
C LYS A 69 -23.46 11.54 -1.88
N GLY A 70 -23.60 11.31 -0.58
CA GLY A 70 -24.77 11.73 0.20
C GLY A 70 -24.70 11.16 1.60
N LYS A 71 -24.84 12.02 2.62
CA LYS A 71 -24.90 11.66 4.04
C LYS A 71 -25.89 10.49 4.23
N LYS A 72 -25.42 9.31 4.63
CA LYS A 72 -26.27 8.14 4.89
C LYS A 72 -25.93 7.58 6.26
N LYS A 73 -26.99 7.25 7.01
CA LYS A 73 -26.95 6.40 8.21
C LYS A 73 -26.00 5.23 7.98
N ASP A 74 -25.24 4.87 9.00
CA ASP A 74 -24.34 3.72 9.00
C ASP A 74 -25.13 2.43 8.73
N GLU A 75 -25.34 2.12 7.45
CA GLU A 75 -25.82 0.82 7.04
C GLU A 75 -24.70 -0.17 7.36
N GLU A 76 -24.95 -0.99 8.38
CA GLU A 76 -24.01 -2.00 8.83
C GLU A 76 -23.78 -2.98 7.69
N LYS A 77 -22.56 -2.96 7.14
CA LYS A 77 -22.16 -3.85 6.05
C LYS A 77 -21.69 -5.17 6.63
N TYR A 78 -21.96 -6.23 5.88
CA TYR A 78 -21.61 -7.60 6.26
C TYR A 78 -20.83 -8.28 5.15
N PHE A 79 -19.98 -9.24 5.53
CA PHE A 79 -19.24 -10.10 4.61
C PHE A 79 -19.35 -11.57 5.03
N THR A 80 -18.95 -12.49 4.16
CA THR A 80 -18.86 -13.92 4.44
C THR A 80 -17.45 -14.39 4.11
N LEU A 81 -16.90 -15.29 4.93
CA LEU A 81 -15.60 -15.90 4.70
C LEU A 81 -15.79 -17.24 3.99
N ASN A 82 -15.19 -17.40 2.82
CA ASN A 82 -15.13 -18.67 2.11
C ASN A 82 -13.83 -18.74 1.32
N PHE A 83 -12.80 -19.27 1.96
CA PHE A 83 -11.50 -19.52 1.36
C PHE A 83 -11.27 -21.03 1.34
N LYS A 84 -10.84 -21.57 0.21
CA LYS A 84 -10.55 -23.00 0.08
C LYS A 84 -9.20 -23.16 -0.60
N ASP A 85 -8.26 -23.78 0.11
CA ASP A 85 -6.88 -24.00 -0.35
C ASP A 85 -6.19 -22.70 -0.83
N VAL A 86 -6.46 -21.59 -0.15
CA VAL A 86 -5.96 -20.25 -0.53
C VAL A 86 -4.66 -19.96 0.22
N GLU A 87 -3.72 -19.27 -0.42
CA GLU A 87 -2.48 -18.83 0.24
C GLU A 87 -2.78 -17.83 1.37
N LEU A 88 -2.09 -17.97 2.50
CA LEU A 88 -2.28 -17.09 3.66
C LEU A 88 -2.01 -15.60 3.31
N SER A 89 -1.05 -15.34 2.43
CA SER A 89 -0.75 -14.01 1.88
C SER A 89 -1.95 -13.41 1.14
N GLU A 90 -2.62 -14.20 0.30
CA GLU A 90 -3.81 -13.78 -0.44
C GLU A 90 -4.98 -13.48 0.49
N PHE A 91 -5.21 -14.32 1.51
CA PHE A 91 -6.17 -14.04 2.57
C PHE A 91 -5.90 -12.68 3.24
N LEU A 92 -4.65 -12.44 3.67
CA LEU A 92 -4.28 -11.17 4.31
C LEU A 92 -4.47 -9.96 3.40
N ASN A 93 -4.20 -10.10 2.10
CA ASN A 93 -4.45 -9.04 1.12
C ASN A 93 -5.94 -8.71 0.98
N VAL A 94 -6.81 -9.72 0.96
CA VAL A 94 -8.26 -9.50 0.93
C VAL A 94 -8.72 -8.82 2.23
N MET A 95 -8.21 -9.27 3.37
CA MET A 95 -8.54 -8.67 4.67
C MET A 95 -8.04 -7.23 4.78
N SER A 96 -6.86 -6.89 4.25
CA SER A 96 -6.35 -5.52 4.18
C SER A 96 -7.33 -4.59 3.48
N GLN A 97 -7.87 -5.03 2.34
CA GLN A 97 -8.85 -4.26 1.57
C GLN A 97 -10.19 -4.16 2.31
N LEU A 98 -10.64 -5.25 2.93
CA LEU A 98 -11.90 -5.30 3.66
C LEU A 98 -11.88 -4.39 4.90
N ILE A 99 -10.78 -4.40 5.65
CA ILE A 99 -10.57 -3.60 6.86
C ILE A 99 -10.21 -2.14 6.51
N GLY A 100 -9.68 -1.91 5.31
CA GLY A 100 -9.20 -0.60 4.88
C GLY A 100 -7.92 -0.17 5.61
N LYS A 101 -7.04 -1.14 5.92
CA LYS A 101 -5.76 -0.92 6.60
C LYS A 101 -4.63 -1.60 5.84
N ASN A 102 -3.46 -0.97 5.78
CA ASN A 102 -2.25 -1.58 5.24
C ASN A 102 -1.76 -2.70 6.19
N ILE A 103 -1.43 -3.86 5.63
CA ILE A 103 -0.87 -5.00 6.36
C ILE A 103 0.52 -5.29 5.77
N VAL A 104 1.55 -5.27 6.61
CA VAL A 104 2.91 -5.68 6.23
C VAL A 104 3.06 -7.15 6.57
N ILE A 105 3.38 -7.96 5.57
CA ILE A 105 3.48 -9.42 5.69
C ILE A 105 4.96 -9.80 5.67
N ASP A 106 5.43 -10.51 6.69
CA ASP A 106 6.78 -11.07 6.74
C ASP A 106 6.89 -12.28 5.80
N GLU A 107 8.03 -12.49 5.17
CA GLU A 107 8.24 -13.60 4.22
C GLU A 107 8.02 -14.98 4.84
N ARG A 108 8.06 -15.12 6.16
CA ARG A 108 7.80 -16.38 6.87
C ARG A 108 6.31 -16.71 6.96
N VAL A 109 5.43 -15.75 6.68
CA VAL A 109 3.97 -15.96 6.68
C VAL A 109 3.58 -16.68 5.39
N ARG A 110 3.63 -18.01 5.44
CA ARG A 110 3.34 -18.91 4.32
C ARG A 110 2.41 -20.04 4.74
N GLY A 111 1.80 -20.67 3.76
CA GLY A 111 0.90 -21.81 3.95
C GLY A 111 -0.43 -21.61 3.25
N LYS A 112 -1.18 -22.70 3.14
CA LYS A 112 -2.52 -22.71 2.58
C LYS A 112 -3.56 -22.87 3.68
N ILE A 113 -4.66 -22.15 3.56
CA ILE A 113 -5.75 -22.15 4.53
C ILE A 113 -7.09 -22.44 3.84
N THR A 114 -8.00 -23.01 4.62
CA THR A 114 -9.40 -23.20 4.24
C THR A 114 -10.28 -22.72 5.38
N ILE A 115 -11.16 -21.76 5.10
CA ILE A 115 -12.01 -21.08 6.08
C ILE A 115 -13.40 -20.94 5.49
N SER A 116 -14.43 -21.35 6.24
CA SER A 116 -15.82 -21.18 5.84
C SER A 116 -16.66 -20.65 7.00
N SER A 117 -17.34 -19.53 6.81
CA SER A 117 -18.28 -18.97 7.79
C SER A 117 -19.70 -19.46 7.54
N VAL A 118 -20.37 -19.96 8.59
CA VAL A 118 -21.81 -20.32 8.55
C VAL A 118 -22.71 -19.09 8.52
N LYS A 119 -22.25 -17.96 9.09
CA LYS A 119 -23.02 -16.72 9.23
C LYS A 119 -22.28 -15.54 8.62
N LYS A 120 -23.05 -14.52 8.25
CA LYS A 120 -22.52 -13.22 7.84
C LYS A 120 -21.87 -12.51 9.03
N ILE A 121 -20.76 -11.83 8.78
CA ILE A 121 -19.94 -11.16 9.78
C ILE A 121 -19.99 -9.65 9.50
N PRO A 122 -20.27 -8.80 10.50
CA PRO A 122 -20.17 -7.35 10.34
C PRO A 122 -18.76 -6.92 9.94
N ILE A 123 -18.62 -5.95 9.03
CA ILE A 123 -17.29 -5.45 8.62
C ILE A 123 -16.51 -4.87 9.81
N LYS A 124 -17.20 -4.30 10.81
CA LYS A 124 -16.57 -3.80 12.05
C LYS A 124 -15.81 -4.90 12.81
N ASP A 125 -16.20 -6.16 12.66
CA ASP A 125 -15.59 -7.31 13.34
C ASP A 125 -14.50 -7.97 12.49
N ALA A 126 -14.27 -7.50 11.25
CA ALA A 126 -13.34 -8.11 10.30
C ALA A 126 -11.91 -8.21 10.86
N TYR A 127 -11.45 -7.20 11.60
CA TYR A 127 -10.13 -7.21 12.21
C TYR A 127 -9.99 -8.25 13.33
N GLU A 128 -11.00 -8.39 14.19
CA GLU A 128 -11.00 -9.39 15.27
C GLU A 128 -11.06 -10.81 14.71
N VAL A 129 -11.87 -11.03 13.68
CA VAL A 129 -11.95 -12.33 13.02
C VAL A 129 -10.63 -12.69 12.35
N MET A 130 -9.98 -11.74 11.66
CA MET A 130 -8.66 -11.96 11.08
C MET A 130 -7.64 -12.39 12.13
N LYS A 131 -7.60 -11.71 13.28
CA LYS A 131 -6.68 -12.06 14.38
C LYS A 131 -6.96 -13.44 14.97
N ALA A 132 -8.21 -13.88 15.00
CA ALA A 132 -8.56 -15.20 15.54
C ALA A 132 -8.06 -16.38 14.64
N ILE A 133 -7.70 -16.09 13.39
CA ILE A 133 -7.19 -17.08 12.43
C ILE A 133 -5.65 -17.18 12.48
N LEU A 134 -4.96 -16.10 12.87
CA LEU A 134 -3.50 -15.97 12.89
C LEU A 134 -2.92 -16.35 14.26
#